data_AF-A0A151MSH4-F1
#
_entry.id   AF-A0A151MSH4-F1
#
_cell.length_a   1.000
_cell.length_b   1.000
_cell.length_c   1.000
_cell.angle_alpha   90.00
_cell.angle_beta   90.00
_cell.angle_gamma   90.00
#
_symmetry.space_group_name_H-M   'P 1'
#
loop_
_entity.id
_entity.type
_entity.pdbx_description
1 polymer ?
#
loop_
_entity_poly.entity_id
_entity_poly.type
_entity_poly.pdbx_seq_one_letter_code
_entity_poly.pdbx_strand_id
1 'polypeptide(L)'
;MYFKDLVNPAKNQQDLCCIWSITGMDSCLLICLLLHLRAPLLQVTEGAQLHKVINESEVKTAQQQTDAQLQKCAAVGEALKHIKILENLLLEARFCKGNFTYMASTIQTFVFSIKSRNFPGFSLSSDEQKLSKQISSSKKKGHAMSFPPALLEGVRQRTEEHRFICIYINTSCAFQNENNNTLLNNYILGATLRNTSVRNLSHPVEMRFWHDRVLDNSTATCVFWLEEAESDSQGTWSREGCKTIHERHMVLCQCNHLTYFAVLLQNSSEDINENLLAPLTYITIIGCSISAAASLLTILLYLVSRKKKGDNTTKIHMNLLGGLFFLNGFFLLSEPLASFNLMWLCRTAAVFLHYSLLCCFTWMAIEGFHLYLLLIKVYNVYIRRYIHKLCMLGWGLPAIIVIGILIAKKEVYGFHQIKTSGHNYTATMYIFLFTIINSLHGFFICLWYCTIHRKVDGGFTSETLQTTK
;
A
#
# COMPACT_ATOMS: atom_id res chain seq x y z
N MET A 1 -42.41 -2.56 -11.62
CA MET A 1 -42.15 -3.60 -10.60
C MET A 1 -40.76 -4.24 -10.74
N TYR A 2 -39.80 -3.61 -11.44
CA TYR A 2 -38.43 -4.12 -11.68
C TYR A 2 -37.34 -3.40 -10.87
N PHE A 3 -37.72 -2.57 -9.90
CA PHE A 3 -36.82 -1.73 -9.10
C PHE A 3 -36.82 -2.06 -7.60
N LYS A 4 -37.59 -3.07 -7.17
CA LYS A 4 -37.73 -3.45 -5.75
C LYS A 4 -36.93 -4.70 -5.36
N ASP A 5 -36.48 -5.50 -6.31
CA ASP A 5 -35.68 -6.72 -6.05
C ASP A 5 -34.16 -6.48 -6.09
N LEU A 6 -33.71 -5.22 -6.24
CA LEU A 6 -32.30 -4.82 -6.12
C LEU A 6 -31.85 -4.57 -4.67
N VAL A 7 -32.73 -4.74 -3.69
CA VAL A 7 -32.44 -4.53 -2.26
C VAL A 7 -32.85 -5.78 -1.48
N ASN A 8 -32.10 -6.87 -1.66
CA ASN A 8 -32.10 -7.98 -0.72
C ASN A 8 -30.80 -7.88 0.11
N PRO A 9 -30.84 -7.56 1.41
CA PRO A 9 -29.68 -7.16 2.21
C PRO A 9 -28.76 -8.33 2.62
N ALA A 10 -28.82 -9.47 1.93
CA ALA A 10 -28.04 -10.66 2.25
C ALA A 10 -26.94 -10.98 1.21
N LYS A 11 -26.65 -10.06 0.26
CA LYS A 11 -25.67 -10.34 -0.80
C LYS A 11 -24.92 -9.12 -1.37
N ASN A 12 -24.80 -8.02 -0.62
CA ASN A 12 -24.15 -6.81 -1.11
C ASN A 12 -22.79 -6.57 -0.45
N GLN A 13 -21.80 -7.36 -0.88
CA GLN A 13 -20.43 -6.87 -0.93
C GLN A 13 -20.33 -6.12 -2.26
N GLN A 14 -20.26 -4.79 -2.25
CA GLN A 14 -20.11 -3.99 -3.48
C GLN A 14 -18.73 -4.22 -4.09
N ASP A 15 -18.62 -5.27 -4.90
CA ASP A 15 -17.41 -5.64 -5.64
C ASP A 15 -17.20 -4.73 -6.86
N LEU A 16 -16.61 -3.55 -6.64
CA LEU A 16 -16.04 -2.73 -7.73
C LEU A 16 -14.79 -3.40 -8.28
N CYS A 17 -15.01 -4.34 -9.19
CA CYS A 17 -14.01 -5.30 -9.68
C CYS A 17 -12.90 -4.72 -10.56
N CYS A 18 -13.00 -3.49 -11.08
CA CYS A 18 -12.05 -2.98 -12.09
C CYS A 18 -11.33 -1.69 -11.71
N ILE A 19 -11.06 -1.45 -10.43
CA ILE A 19 -10.23 -0.32 -10.00
C ILE A 19 -8.76 -0.76 -10.02
N TRP A 20 -7.92 -0.03 -10.78
CA TRP A 20 -6.47 -0.21 -10.74
C TRP A 20 -5.94 0.29 -9.39
N SER A 21 -5.17 -0.54 -8.70
CA SER A 21 -4.53 -0.16 -7.45
C SER A 21 -3.41 0.84 -7.71
N ILE A 22 -3.68 2.12 -7.45
CA ILE A 22 -2.66 3.18 -7.38
C ILE A 22 -1.58 2.84 -6.34
N THR A 23 -1.89 1.97 -5.37
CA THR A 23 -1.07 1.71 -4.19
C THR A 23 0.05 0.70 -4.45
N GLY A 24 0.15 0.16 -5.68
CA GLY A 24 1.33 -0.57 -6.16
C GLY A 24 2.32 0.30 -6.94
N MET A 25 1.98 1.58 -7.18
CA MET A 25 2.87 2.53 -7.82
C MET A 25 3.66 3.27 -6.73
N ASP A 26 4.63 2.57 -6.14
CA ASP A 26 5.71 3.24 -5.42
C ASP A 26 6.18 4.38 -6.30
N SER A 27 6.32 5.58 -5.74
CA SER A 27 6.95 6.72 -6.43
C SER A 27 8.31 6.33 -7.00
N CYS A 28 8.94 5.29 -6.43
CA CYS A 28 10.13 4.62 -6.92
C CYS A 28 9.96 3.92 -8.27
N LEU A 29 8.80 3.42 -8.70
CA LEU A 29 8.64 2.69 -9.96
C LEU A 29 8.58 3.61 -11.18
N LEU A 30 7.97 4.79 -11.03
CA LEU A 30 8.01 5.86 -12.03
C LEU A 30 9.43 6.45 -12.16
N ILE A 31 10.14 6.55 -11.03
CA ILE A 31 11.55 6.99 -10.96
C ILE A 31 12.50 5.88 -11.46
N CYS A 32 12.24 4.61 -11.18
CA CYS A 32 13.00 3.46 -11.64
C CYS A 32 12.81 3.22 -13.14
N LEU A 33 11.61 3.44 -13.70
CA LEU A 33 11.40 3.42 -15.15
C LEU A 33 12.16 4.54 -15.86
N LEU A 34 12.35 5.70 -15.21
CA LEU A 34 13.21 6.78 -15.71
C LEU A 34 14.71 6.51 -15.49
N LEU A 35 15.08 5.70 -14.48
CA LEU A 35 16.47 5.35 -14.16
C LEU A 35 16.97 4.07 -14.85
N HIS A 36 16.09 3.19 -15.34
CA HIS A 36 16.45 1.91 -15.97
C HIS A 36 17.06 2.01 -17.37
N LEU A 37 17.35 3.22 -17.86
CA LEU A 37 18.14 3.46 -19.07
C LEU A 37 19.67 3.49 -18.84
N ARG A 38 20.17 3.07 -17.66
CA ARG A 38 21.62 3.06 -17.40
C ARG A 38 22.10 1.84 -16.58
N ALA A 39 22.51 0.80 -17.32
CA ALA A 39 23.66 -0.09 -17.05
C ALA A 39 23.65 -1.07 -15.84
N PRO A 40 24.55 -2.09 -15.81
CA PRO A 40 24.25 -3.46 -15.36
C PRO A 40 25.09 -4.02 -14.18
N LEU A 41 24.67 -5.21 -13.71
CA LEU A 41 25.33 -6.35 -13.04
C LEU A 41 26.47 -6.13 -12.02
N LEU A 42 26.32 -6.77 -10.86
CA LEU A 42 27.44 -7.46 -10.18
C LEU A 42 26.94 -8.65 -9.33
N GLN A 43 27.49 -9.83 -9.62
CA GLN A 43 27.39 -11.05 -8.82
C GLN A 43 28.35 -10.98 -7.62
N VAL A 44 27.99 -11.61 -6.51
CA VAL A 44 28.95 -12.00 -5.46
C VAL A 44 28.72 -13.48 -5.11
N THR A 45 29.84 -14.19 -5.05
CA THR A 45 30.07 -15.62 -4.86
C THR A 45 29.91 -16.08 -3.41
N GLU A 46 29.36 -17.29 -3.23
CA GLU A 46 29.43 -18.07 -1.98
C GLU A 46 30.84 -18.60 -1.69
N GLY A 47 31.14 -18.82 -0.40
CA GLY A 47 32.37 -19.50 0.02
C GLY A 47 32.51 -19.75 1.52
N ALA A 48 32.16 -20.99 1.92
CA ALA A 48 32.75 -21.88 2.94
C ALA A 48 32.76 -21.52 4.44
N GLN A 49 32.18 -22.46 5.21
CA GLN A 49 32.29 -22.62 6.66
C GLN A 49 33.69 -23.04 7.11
N LEU A 50 34.14 -22.43 8.21
CA LEU A 50 35.15 -22.97 9.11
C LEU A 50 34.59 -22.82 10.53
N HIS A 51 34.62 -23.90 11.33
CA HIS A 51 34.09 -23.94 12.69
C HIS A 51 34.93 -23.05 13.61
N LYS A 52 34.62 -21.75 13.58
CA LYS A 52 35.31 -20.68 14.29
C LYS A 52 34.63 -20.45 15.63
N VAL A 53 35.40 -20.30 16.69
CA VAL A 53 34.87 -19.88 17.99
C VAL A 53 34.31 -18.46 17.82
N ILE A 54 32.98 -18.32 17.88
CA ILE A 54 32.29 -17.05 17.67
C ILE A 54 32.53 -16.14 18.88
N ASN A 55 33.21 -15.02 18.63
CA ASN A 55 33.53 -14.01 19.64
C ASN A 55 32.49 -12.90 19.68
N GLU A 56 32.39 -12.18 20.80
CA GLU A 56 31.48 -11.03 20.98
C GLU A 56 31.63 -9.96 19.86
N SER A 57 32.85 -9.78 19.34
CA SER A 57 33.10 -8.86 18.21
C SER A 57 32.39 -9.29 16.93
N GLU A 58 32.29 -10.59 16.66
CA GLU A 58 31.62 -11.12 15.47
C GLU A 58 30.11 -10.97 15.58
N VAL A 59 29.56 -11.18 16.78
CA VAL A 59 28.15 -10.90 17.10
C VAL A 59 27.82 -9.43 16.86
N LYS A 60 28.68 -8.50 17.32
CA LYS A 60 28.48 -7.05 17.09
C LYS A 60 28.51 -6.69 15.61
N THR A 61 29.41 -7.29 14.82
CA THR A 61 29.46 -7.07 13.36
C THR A 61 28.22 -7.62 12.66
N ALA A 62 27.79 -8.85 12.98
CA ALA A 62 26.59 -9.45 12.43
C ALA A 62 25.34 -8.62 12.78
N GLN A 63 25.27 -8.13 14.03
CA GLN A 63 24.21 -7.24 14.49
C GLN A 63 24.13 -5.94 13.69
N GLN A 64 25.27 -5.31 13.40
CA GLN A 64 25.33 -4.10 12.56
C GLN A 64 24.90 -4.38 11.12
N GLN A 65 25.31 -5.52 10.55
CA GLN A 65 24.87 -5.93 9.22
C GLN A 65 23.36 -6.16 9.17
N THR A 66 22.80 -6.84 10.16
CA THR A 66 21.35 -7.07 10.28
C THR A 66 20.59 -5.76 10.45
N ASP A 67 21.05 -4.81 11.29
CA ASP A 67 20.44 -3.48 11.43
C ASP A 67 20.45 -2.72 10.09
N ALA A 68 21.55 -2.76 9.34
CA ALA A 68 21.64 -2.12 8.03
C ALA A 68 20.71 -2.74 6.98
N GLN A 69 20.52 -4.06 7.00
CA GLN A 69 19.55 -4.72 6.11
C GLN A 69 18.11 -4.39 6.48
N LEU A 70 17.80 -4.36 7.78
CA LEU A 70 16.48 -3.99 8.31
C LEU A 70 16.12 -2.53 8.00
N GLN A 71 17.09 -1.61 8.06
CA GLN A 71 16.91 -0.21 7.66
C GLN A 71 16.65 -0.03 6.16
N LYS A 72 17.32 -0.83 5.32
CA LYS A 72 17.17 -0.77 3.86
C LYS A 72 15.91 -1.47 3.35
N CYS A 73 15.24 -2.27 4.20
CA CYS A 73 14.16 -3.16 3.80
C CYS A 73 14.53 -3.95 2.53
N ALA A 74 15.71 -4.58 2.53
CA ALA A 74 16.09 -5.53 1.47
C ALA A 74 15.01 -6.63 1.36
N ALA A 75 14.95 -7.35 0.22
CA ALA A 75 13.89 -8.32 -0.07
C ALA A 75 13.52 -9.17 1.17
N VAL A 76 12.22 -9.33 1.46
CA VAL A 76 11.68 -9.90 2.72
C VAL A 76 12.44 -11.15 3.19
N GLY A 77 12.77 -12.06 2.25
CA GLY A 77 13.51 -13.28 2.53
C GLY A 77 14.98 -13.10 2.94
N GLU A 78 15.67 -12.04 2.49
CA GLU A 78 17.07 -11.77 2.86
C GLU A 78 17.17 -11.25 4.30
N ALA A 79 16.30 -10.32 4.70
CA ALA A 79 16.32 -9.76 6.05
C ALA A 79 16.05 -10.84 7.12
N LEU A 80 15.10 -11.75 6.87
CA LEU A 80 14.81 -12.87 7.77
C LEU A 80 16.00 -13.84 7.90
N LYS A 81 16.71 -14.12 6.81
CA LYS A 81 17.95 -14.93 6.83
C LYS A 81 19.00 -14.30 7.74
N HIS A 82 19.21 -12.99 7.66
CA HIS A 82 20.13 -12.27 8.53
C HIS A 82 19.74 -12.31 10.01
N ILE A 83 18.44 -12.28 10.34
CA ILE A 83 17.95 -12.45 11.71
C ILE A 83 18.29 -13.86 12.23
N LYS A 84 18.02 -14.90 11.43
CA LYS A 84 18.32 -16.30 11.81
C LYS A 84 19.81 -16.54 12.02
N ILE A 85 20.65 -15.99 11.14
CA ILE A 85 22.11 -16.06 11.30
C ILE A 85 22.52 -15.40 12.61
N LEU A 86 22.00 -14.20 12.89
CA LEU A 86 22.28 -13.48 14.13
C LEU A 86 21.82 -14.26 15.37
N GLU A 87 20.63 -14.85 15.34
CA GLU A 87 20.10 -15.68 16.42
C GLU A 87 21.01 -16.88 16.71
N ASN A 88 21.46 -17.60 15.68
CA ASN A 88 22.41 -18.70 15.83
C ASN A 88 23.75 -18.24 16.40
N LEU A 89 24.28 -17.10 15.94
CA LEU A 89 25.52 -16.53 16.49
C LEU A 89 25.35 -16.16 17.97
N LEU A 90 24.23 -15.57 18.36
CA LEU A 90 23.92 -15.26 19.77
C LEU A 90 23.79 -16.53 20.62
N LEU A 91 23.24 -17.61 20.06
CA LEU A 91 23.12 -18.91 20.73
C LEU A 91 24.45 -19.61 20.91
N GLU A 92 25.43 -19.41 20.02
CA GLU A 92 26.71 -20.12 20.01
C GLU A 92 27.88 -19.32 20.63
N ALA A 93 27.84 -17.99 20.57
CA ALA A 93 28.94 -17.11 21.03
C ALA A 93 29.32 -17.27 22.51
N ARG A 94 30.57 -16.94 22.85
CA ARG A 94 31.03 -16.86 24.24
C ARG A 94 31.13 -15.40 24.68
N PHE A 95 30.43 -15.05 25.76
CA PHE A 95 30.45 -13.72 26.36
C PHE A 95 31.25 -13.72 27.67
N CYS A 96 32.18 -12.77 27.82
CA CYS A 96 33.08 -12.73 28.99
C CYS A 96 32.34 -12.49 30.33
N LYS A 97 31.13 -11.89 30.30
CA LYS A 97 30.33 -11.55 31.48
C LYS A 97 29.04 -12.37 31.64
N GLY A 98 28.85 -13.43 30.84
CA GLY A 98 27.64 -14.27 30.87
C GLY A 98 26.38 -13.62 30.28
N ASN A 99 26.24 -12.30 30.38
CA ASN A 99 25.18 -11.51 29.76
C ASN A 99 25.72 -10.63 28.63
N PHE A 100 24.91 -10.41 27.61
CA PHE A 100 25.19 -9.52 26.49
C PHE A 100 23.99 -8.62 26.21
N THR A 101 24.26 -7.37 25.88
CA THR A 101 23.22 -6.41 25.54
C THR A 101 23.75 -5.52 24.42
N TYR A 102 22.98 -5.41 23.34
CA TYR A 102 23.30 -4.54 22.23
C TYR A 102 22.05 -3.77 21.82
N MET A 103 22.18 -2.45 21.74
CA MET A 103 21.11 -1.53 21.32
C MET A 103 21.48 -0.92 19.97
N ALA A 104 20.76 -1.29 18.91
CA ALA A 104 20.82 -0.63 17.62
C ALA A 104 19.58 0.26 17.41
N SER A 105 19.52 0.87 16.23
CA SER A 105 18.40 1.72 15.85
C SER A 105 17.12 0.94 15.58
N THR A 106 17.23 -0.23 14.93
CA THR A 106 16.07 -1.05 14.55
C THR A 106 15.94 -2.36 15.30
N ILE A 107 17.07 -2.89 15.79
CA ILE A 107 17.15 -4.17 16.49
C ILE A 107 17.89 -4.04 17.82
N GLN A 108 17.34 -4.64 18.87
CA GLN A 108 17.93 -4.72 20.20
C GLN A 108 18.04 -6.19 20.59
N THR A 109 19.18 -6.59 21.13
CA THR A 109 19.42 -7.98 21.53
C THR A 109 19.92 -8.07 22.96
N PHE A 110 19.36 -9.04 23.68
CA PHE A 110 19.69 -9.32 25.06
C PHE A 110 19.96 -10.81 25.19
N VAL A 111 21.08 -11.17 25.80
CA VAL A 111 21.44 -12.55 26.11
C VAL A 111 21.68 -12.66 27.59
N PHE A 112 21.08 -13.67 28.20
CA PHE A 112 21.21 -13.98 29.61
C PHE A 112 21.67 -15.42 29.79
N SER A 113 22.56 -15.65 30.75
CA SER A 113 22.85 -16.99 31.27
C SER A 113 21.94 -17.27 32.47
N ILE A 114 21.03 -18.22 32.33
CA ILE A 114 20.03 -18.55 33.35
C ILE A 114 20.30 -19.94 33.93
N LYS A 115 20.29 -20.03 35.26
CA LYS A 115 20.43 -21.29 36.00
C LYS A 115 19.04 -21.84 36.34
N SER A 116 18.76 -23.09 35.98
CA SER A 116 17.40 -23.67 36.06
C SER A 116 16.83 -23.82 37.47
N ARG A 117 17.67 -23.90 38.51
CA ARG A 117 17.20 -24.24 39.87
C ARG A 117 16.50 -23.10 40.62
N ASN A 118 16.75 -21.83 40.25
CA ASN A 118 16.28 -20.65 41.00
C ASN A 118 15.89 -19.53 40.03
N PHE A 119 15.01 -19.78 39.07
CA PHE A 119 14.54 -18.75 38.16
C PHE A 119 13.23 -18.12 38.67
N PRO A 120 13.26 -16.91 39.27
CA PRO A 120 12.05 -16.27 39.80
C PRO A 120 11.17 -15.62 38.72
N GLY A 121 11.51 -15.81 37.44
CA GLY A 121 11.00 -14.97 36.35
C GLY A 121 11.76 -13.65 36.25
N PHE A 122 11.58 -12.96 35.13
CA PHE A 122 12.05 -11.57 34.97
C PHE A 122 11.21 -10.85 33.92
N SER A 123 11.29 -9.53 33.95
CA SER A 123 10.68 -8.64 32.97
C SER A 123 11.73 -7.81 32.29
N LEU A 124 11.63 -7.65 30.97
CA LEU A 124 12.39 -6.69 30.20
C LEU A 124 11.46 -5.59 29.71
N SER A 125 11.90 -4.35 29.85
CA SER A 125 11.18 -3.20 29.34
C SER A 125 12.07 -2.38 28.40
N SER A 126 11.48 -1.87 27.32
CA SER A 126 12.14 -0.93 26.41
C SER A 126 12.65 0.35 27.08
N ASP A 127 12.15 0.69 28.29
CA ASP A 127 12.40 1.96 28.99
C ASP A 127 13.44 1.87 30.13
N GLU A 128 14.01 0.69 30.40
CA GLU A 128 14.77 0.42 31.64
C GLU A 128 16.15 1.12 31.74
N GLN A 129 16.54 1.92 30.75
CA GLN A 129 17.73 2.80 30.81
C GLN A 129 17.42 4.30 30.97
N LYS A 130 16.14 4.70 31.07
CA LYS A 130 15.72 6.09 31.33
C LYS A 130 15.18 6.32 32.77
N LEU A 131 15.42 5.38 33.69
CA LEU A 131 14.99 5.48 35.10
C LEU A 131 15.89 6.39 35.96
N SER A 132 16.18 7.61 35.49
CA SER A 132 16.65 8.68 36.38
C SER A 132 16.49 10.07 35.75
N LYS A 133 15.29 10.43 35.30
CA LYS A 133 14.77 11.80 35.46
C LYS A 133 13.34 11.95 34.93
N GLN A 134 12.50 12.44 35.84
CA GLN A 134 11.24 13.14 35.64
C GLN A 134 9.99 12.31 35.34
N ILE A 135 9.26 12.14 36.45
CA ILE A 135 7.80 12.06 36.56
C ILE A 135 7.19 13.21 35.75
N SER A 136 6.65 12.91 34.58
CA SER A 136 5.58 13.69 33.97
C SER A 136 4.83 12.81 32.97
N SER A 137 3.55 12.62 33.24
CA SER A 137 2.51 12.10 32.35
C SER A 137 2.68 12.61 30.92
N SER A 138 3.28 11.82 30.04
CA SER A 138 3.35 12.08 28.61
C SER A 138 3.34 10.74 27.86
N LYS A 139 2.37 10.61 26.94
CA LYS A 139 2.14 9.56 25.94
C LYS A 139 3.27 8.54 25.81
N LYS A 140 3.11 7.35 26.41
CA LYS A 140 4.12 6.28 26.37
C LYS A 140 3.86 5.35 25.20
N LYS A 141 4.76 5.38 24.21
CA LYS A 141 4.96 4.27 23.26
C LYS A 141 6.09 3.40 23.79
N GLY A 142 5.88 2.09 23.87
CA GLY A 142 6.88 1.16 24.35
C GLY A 142 6.36 -0.27 24.38
N HIS A 143 7.24 -1.17 24.78
CA HIS A 143 6.90 -2.58 25.00
C HIS A 143 7.64 -3.16 26.21
N ALA A 144 7.07 -4.22 26.77
CA ALA A 144 7.71 -5.02 27.81
C ALA A 144 7.34 -6.50 27.65
N MET A 145 8.23 -7.39 28.06
CA MET A 145 8.06 -8.83 28.00
C MET A 145 8.41 -9.43 29.37
N SER A 146 7.50 -10.19 29.95
CA SER A 146 7.63 -10.79 31.29
C SER A 146 7.56 -12.30 31.18
N PHE A 147 8.58 -12.97 31.72
CA PHE A 147 8.73 -14.41 31.66
C PHE A 147 8.43 -15.04 33.02
N PRO A 148 7.51 -16.02 33.09
CA PRO A 148 7.15 -16.66 34.34
C PRO A 148 8.23 -17.66 34.81
N PRO A 149 8.29 -17.97 36.12
CA PRO A 149 9.15 -19.03 36.66
C PRO A 149 8.98 -20.38 35.96
N ALA A 150 7.73 -20.68 35.55
CA ALA A 150 7.33 -21.89 34.85
C ALA A 150 8.06 -22.12 33.51
N LEU A 151 8.76 -21.11 32.99
CA LEU A 151 9.53 -21.21 31.76
C LEU A 151 10.56 -22.36 31.78
N LEU A 152 11.12 -22.66 32.96
CA LEU A 152 12.15 -23.70 33.13
C LEU A 152 11.66 -24.95 33.86
N GLU A 153 10.38 -25.02 34.26
CA GLU A 153 9.82 -26.16 35.02
C GLU A 153 9.83 -27.48 34.23
N GLY A 154 9.74 -27.42 32.89
CA GLY A 154 9.80 -28.60 31.99
C GLY A 154 11.21 -29.02 31.57
N VAL A 155 12.24 -28.21 31.83
CA VAL A 155 13.62 -28.44 31.40
C VAL A 155 14.33 -29.32 32.46
N ARG A 156 13.99 -30.61 32.47
CA ARG A 156 14.50 -31.59 33.46
C ARG A 156 16.03 -31.71 33.44
N GLN A 157 16.65 -31.37 34.57
CA GLN A 157 17.87 -31.97 35.15
C GLN A 157 19.08 -32.21 34.22
N ARG A 158 19.52 -31.20 33.48
CA ARG A 158 20.96 -31.07 33.20
C ARG A 158 21.50 -29.84 33.90
N THR A 159 22.64 -29.99 34.56
CA THR A 159 23.48 -28.95 35.17
C THR A 159 24.08 -28.03 34.09
N GLU A 160 23.24 -27.51 33.20
CA GLU A 160 23.65 -26.66 32.09
C GLU A 160 23.04 -25.26 32.32
N GLU A 161 23.89 -24.24 32.25
CA GLU A 161 23.44 -22.87 32.12
C GLU A 161 22.70 -22.75 30.78
N HIS A 162 21.42 -22.38 30.82
CA HIS A 162 20.65 -22.17 29.61
C HIS A 162 20.86 -20.74 29.13
N ARG A 163 21.17 -20.61 27.83
CA ARG A 163 21.23 -19.30 27.19
C ARG A 163 19.85 -18.91 26.75
N PHE A 164 19.43 -17.75 27.22
CA PHE A 164 18.15 -17.16 26.89
C PHE A 164 18.38 -15.88 26.12
N ILE A 165 17.70 -15.73 24.98
CA ILE A 165 17.88 -14.62 24.07
C ILE A 165 16.54 -13.91 23.89
N CYS A 166 16.57 -12.58 23.98
CA CYS A 166 15.49 -11.72 23.54
C CYS A 166 15.97 -10.84 22.41
N ILE A 167 15.13 -10.70 21.38
CA ILE A 167 15.38 -9.86 20.22
C ILE A 167 14.18 -8.94 20.05
N TYR A 168 14.38 -7.63 20.10
CA TYR A 168 13.34 -6.65 19.80
C TYR A 168 13.64 -5.98 18.48
N ILE A 169 12.65 -5.94 17.61
CA ILE A 169 12.75 -5.36 16.28
C ILE A 169 11.63 -4.33 16.16
N ASN A 170 11.93 -3.13 15.65
CA ASN A 170 10.97 -2.04 15.50
C ASN A 170 10.57 -1.77 14.04
N THR A 171 10.79 -2.75 13.16
CA THR A 171 10.41 -2.75 11.75
C THR A 171 9.75 -4.07 11.39
N SER A 172 8.79 -4.04 10.47
CA SER A 172 8.05 -5.23 10.02
C SER A 172 8.61 -5.86 8.74
N CYS A 173 9.65 -5.29 8.13
CA CYS A 173 10.12 -5.67 6.79
C CYS A 173 10.55 -7.13 6.63
N ALA A 174 11.12 -7.74 7.68
CA ALA A 174 11.53 -9.15 7.65
C ALA A 174 10.38 -10.14 7.90
N PHE A 175 9.20 -9.66 8.33
CA PHE A 175 8.06 -10.47 8.76
C PHE A 175 6.78 -10.03 8.02
N GLN A 176 6.90 -9.90 6.70
CA GLN A 176 5.79 -9.58 5.81
C GLN A 176 5.32 -10.85 5.11
N ASN A 177 4.01 -11.01 4.96
CA ASN A 177 3.38 -12.00 4.09
C ASN A 177 2.63 -11.26 2.95
N GLU A 178 2.13 -11.97 1.94
CA GLU A 178 1.40 -11.42 0.77
C GLU A 178 0.27 -10.45 1.15
N ASN A 179 -0.28 -10.58 2.36
CA ASN A 179 -1.39 -9.77 2.86
C ASN A 179 -1.02 -8.36 3.38
N ASN A 180 0.27 -7.94 3.37
CA ASN A 180 0.73 -6.62 3.83
C ASN A 180 0.13 -6.20 5.19
N ASN A 181 0.28 -7.10 6.15
CA ASN A 181 -0.24 -6.97 7.50
C ASN A 181 0.34 -5.75 8.24
N THR A 182 -0.52 -4.93 8.84
CA THR A 182 -0.08 -3.78 9.66
C THR A 182 0.14 -4.20 11.10
N LEU A 183 1.33 -3.94 11.66
CA LEU A 183 1.65 -4.24 13.05
C LEU A 183 1.55 -2.99 13.94
N LEU A 184 1.15 -3.16 15.20
CA LEU A 184 1.10 -2.06 16.15
C LEU A 184 2.52 -1.54 16.46
N ASN A 185 2.76 -0.27 16.12
CA ASN A 185 4.07 0.40 16.26
C ASN A 185 5.26 -0.31 15.57
N ASN A 186 4.99 -1.27 14.67
CA ASN A 186 5.99 -2.14 14.04
C ASN A 186 6.86 -2.93 15.04
N TYR A 187 6.39 -3.14 16.26
CA TYR A 187 7.13 -3.88 17.28
C TYR A 187 6.98 -5.38 17.07
N ILE A 188 8.12 -6.07 17.03
CA ILE A 188 8.24 -7.52 17.00
C ILE A 188 9.15 -7.93 18.15
N LEU A 189 8.64 -8.80 19.02
CA LEU A 189 9.35 -9.27 20.21
C LEU A 189 9.63 -10.76 20.05
N GLY A 190 10.89 -11.12 19.87
CA GLY A 190 11.39 -12.48 19.80
C GLY A 190 12.00 -12.93 21.12
N ALA A 191 11.76 -14.18 21.49
CA ALA A 191 12.45 -14.83 22.60
C ALA A 191 12.71 -16.31 22.29
N THR A 192 13.91 -16.79 22.61
CA THR A 192 14.34 -18.17 22.33
C THR A 192 15.23 -18.71 23.45
N LEU A 193 15.12 -20.01 23.73
CA LEU A 193 15.95 -20.73 24.68
C LEU A 193 16.83 -21.76 23.93
N ARG A 194 18.12 -21.80 24.26
CA ARG A 194 19.08 -22.70 23.59
C ARG A 194 18.71 -24.17 23.75
N ASN A 195 18.75 -24.91 22.64
CA ASN A 195 18.56 -26.38 22.55
C ASN A 195 17.16 -26.89 22.95
N THR A 196 16.16 -26.02 23.11
CA THR A 196 14.80 -26.42 23.50
C THR A 196 13.76 -25.50 22.89
N SER A 197 12.78 -26.07 22.17
CA SER A 197 11.58 -25.34 21.80
C SER A 197 10.61 -25.32 22.99
N VAL A 198 10.25 -24.13 23.45
CA VAL A 198 9.34 -23.96 24.60
C VAL A 198 7.92 -23.79 24.06
N ARG A 199 7.05 -24.76 24.35
CA ARG A 199 5.63 -24.76 23.96
C ARG A 199 4.77 -25.32 25.10
N ASN A 200 3.49 -24.98 25.12
CA ASN A 200 2.50 -25.42 26.12
C ASN A 200 2.89 -25.08 27.57
N LEU A 201 3.39 -23.87 27.79
CA LEU A 201 3.66 -23.35 29.13
C LEU A 201 2.37 -23.31 29.98
N SER A 202 2.47 -23.77 31.23
CA SER A 202 1.39 -23.72 32.21
C SER A 202 1.01 -22.29 32.58
N HIS A 203 2.02 -21.43 32.71
CA HIS A 203 1.87 -19.98 32.88
C HIS A 203 2.38 -19.28 31.61
N PRO A 204 1.56 -18.43 30.96
CA PRO A 204 1.94 -17.80 29.71
C PRO A 204 3.00 -16.73 29.91
N VAL A 205 3.78 -16.47 28.85
CA VAL A 205 4.63 -15.28 28.74
C VAL A 205 3.73 -14.08 28.48
N GLU A 206 3.95 -13.01 29.23
CA GLU A 206 3.17 -11.79 29.13
C GLU A 206 3.93 -10.71 28.36
N MET A 207 3.32 -10.16 27.32
CA MET A 207 3.88 -9.04 26.56
C MET A 207 2.92 -7.86 26.61
N ARG A 208 3.45 -6.69 26.95
CA ARG A 208 2.71 -5.44 27.06
C ARG A 208 3.13 -4.52 25.94
N PHE A 209 2.18 -4.05 25.15
CA PHE A 209 2.39 -3.09 24.07
C PHE A 209 1.62 -1.80 24.38
N TRP A 210 2.32 -0.72 24.72
CA TRP A 210 1.68 0.57 25.01
C TRP A 210 1.37 1.33 23.73
N HIS A 211 0.18 1.95 23.68
CA HIS A 211 -0.28 2.71 22.52
C HIS A 211 -1.15 3.91 22.92
N ASP A 212 -1.14 4.91 22.04
CA ASP A 212 -2.00 6.11 22.14
C ASP A 212 -3.28 6.00 21.28
N ARG A 213 -3.56 4.81 20.71
CA ARG A 213 -4.71 4.56 19.84
C ARG A 213 -5.92 4.06 20.63
N VAL A 214 -7.14 4.34 20.16
CA VAL A 214 -8.35 3.65 20.62
C VAL A 214 -8.44 2.34 19.83
N LEU A 215 -8.23 1.20 20.49
CA LEU A 215 -8.25 -0.13 19.87
C LEU A 215 -9.39 -0.94 20.51
N ASP A 216 -10.41 -1.28 19.73
CA ASP A 216 -11.47 -2.19 20.14
C ASP A 216 -11.02 -3.66 20.07
N ASN A 217 -11.76 -4.57 20.73
CA ASN A 217 -11.46 -6.00 20.79
C ASN A 217 -11.34 -6.71 19.42
N SER A 218 -11.84 -6.11 18.34
CA SER A 218 -11.77 -6.63 16.96
C SER A 218 -10.64 -6.03 16.11
N THR A 219 -9.92 -5.03 16.61
CA THR A 219 -8.98 -4.20 15.83
C THR A 219 -7.51 -4.59 16.00
N ALA A 220 -7.18 -5.27 17.10
CA ALA A 220 -5.82 -5.68 17.42
C ALA A 220 -5.83 -7.12 17.94
N THR A 221 -4.88 -7.92 17.49
CA THR A 221 -4.77 -9.31 17.93
C THR A 221 -3.31 -9.70 18.08
N CYS A 222 -2.99 -10.32 19.20
CA CYS A 222 -1.69 -10.91 19.46
C CYS A 222 -1.48 -12.11 18.53
N VAL A 223 -0.38 -12.07 17.79
CA VAL A 223 0.01 -13.09 16.83
C VAL A 223 1.47 -13.47 17.04
N PHE A 224 1.85 -14.63 16.50
CA PHE A 224 3.23 -15.04 16.36
C PHE A 224 3.54 -15.39 14.91
N TRP A 225 4.82 -15.29 14.55
CA TRP A 225 5.30 -15.65 13.23
C TRP A 225 5.48 -17.17 13.13
N LEU A 226 4.71 -17.78 12.23
CA LEU A 226 4.82 -19.18 11.86
C LEU A 226 5.62 -19.31 10.58
N GLU A 227 6.75 -20.01 10.66
CA GLU A 227 7.55 -20.34 9.49
C GLU A 227 7.01 -21.61 8.82
N GLU A 228 6.86 -21.57 7.50
CA GLU A 228 6.54 -22.76 6.70
C GLU A 228 7.82 -23.56 6.41
N ALA A 229 7.68 -24.89 6.31
CA ALA A 229 8.82 -25.81 6.26
C ALA A 229 9.59 -25.81 4.92
N GLU A 230 9.04 -25.20 3.86
CA GLU A 230 9.69 -25.12 2.55
C GLU A 230 10.53 -23.84 2.47
N SER A 231 11.79 -23.99 2.07
CA SER A 231 12.86 -22.97 2.22
C SER A 231 12.66 -21.66 1.43
N ASP A 232 11.59 -21.55 0.65
CA ASP A 232 11.30 -20.42 -0.23
C ASP A 232 9.87 -19.83 -0.04
N SER A 233 9.04 -20.38 0.85
CA SER A 233 7.70 -19.82 1.10
C SER A 233 7.72 -18.75 2.21
N GLN A 234 6.88 -17.74 2.01
CA GLN A 234 6.75 -16.59 2.89
C GLN A 234 5.98 -17.01 4.17
N GLY A 235 6.57 -16.82 5.36
CA GLY A 235 5.92 -17.20 6.62
C GLY A 235 4.60 -16.47 6.87
N THR A 236 3.80 -16.95 7.83
CA THR A 236 2.47 -16.41 8.11
C THR A 236 2.26 -16.06 9.59
N TRP A 237 1.38 -15.10 9.87
CA TRP A 237 1.03 -14.71 11.24
C TRP A 237 -0.10 -15.61 11.76
N SER A 238 0.13 -16.29 12.88
CA SER A 238 -0.85 -17.16 13.53
C SER A 238 -1.25 -16.66 14.93
N ARG A 239 -2.47 -16.97 15.36
CA ARG A 239 -3.02 -16.61 16.68
C ARG A 239 -2.94 -17.77 17.69
N GLU A 240 -2.47 -18.94 17.25
CA GLU A 240 -2.46 -20.15 18.06
C GLU A 240 -1.61 -20.00 19.33
N GLY A 241 -2.15 -20.45 20.46
CA GLY A 241 -1.47 -20.38 21.75
C GLY A 241 -1.32 -18.97 22.35
N CYS A 242 -1.89 -17.94 21.71
CA CYS A 242 -1.84 -16.55 22.16
C CYS A 242 -3.24 -15.99 22.45
N LYS A 243 -3.39 -15.38 23.63
CA LYS A 243 -4.61 -14.66 24.05
C LYS A 243 -4.35 -13.16 24.07
N THR A 244 -5.30 -12.39 23.54
CA THR A 244 -5.25 -10.91 23.51
C THR A 244 -6.16 -10.35 24.59
N ILE A 245 -5.65 -9.42 25.38
CA ILE A 245 -6.40 -8.68 26.41
C ILE A 245 -6.20 -7.18 26.11
N HIS A 246 -7.31 -6.46 25.96
CA HIS A 246 -7.30 -5.04 25.62
C HIS A 246 -7.47 -4.19 26.88
N GLU A 247 -6.61 -3.19 27.02
CA GLU A 247 -6.70 -2.13 28.03
C GLU A 247 -6.64 -0.76 27.33
N ARG A 248 -7.08 0.32 28.00
CA ARG A 248 -7.26 1.64 27.37
C ARG A 248 -6.02 2.20 26.65
N HIS A 249 -4.82 1.86 27.10
CA HIS A 249 -3.55 2.35 26.56
C HIS A 249 -2.51 1.24 26.37
N MET A 250 -2.96 -0.01 26.40
CA MET A 250 -2.08 -1.17 26.36
C MET A 250 -2.81 -2.38 25.76
N VAL A 251 -2.12 -3.13 24.92
CA VAL A 251 -2.51 -4.50 24.57
C VAL A 251 -1.61 -5.47 25.34
N LEU A 252 -2.24 -6.37 26.09
CA LEU A 252 -1.58 -7.45 26.82
C LEU A 252 -1.74 -8.77 26.03
N CYS A 253 -0.62 -9.36 25.64
CA CYS A 253 -0.56 -10.64 24.98
C CYS A 253 -0.07 -11.72 25.95
N GLN A 254 -0.85 -12.79 26.09
CA GLN A 254 -0.49 -13.95 26.89
C GLN A 254 -0.30 -15.15 25.97
N CYS A 255 0.95 -15.58 25.76
CA CYS A 255 1.28 -16.69 24.85
C CYS A 255 1.93 -17.84 25.59
N ASN A 256 1.62 -19.09 25.22
CA ASN A 256 2.11 -20.30 25.89
C ASN A 256 3.37 -20.92 25.26
N HIS A 257 4.05 -20.19 24.38
CA HIS A 257 5.26 -20.63 23.68
C HIS A 257 6.27 -19.48 23.54
N LEU A 258 7.46 -19.79 23.03
CA LEU A 258 8.51 -18.83 22.72
C LEU A 258 8.80 -18.82 21.22
N THR A 259 8.56 -17.68 20.56
CA THR A 259 8.77 -17.43 19.13
C THR A 259 8.94 -15.91 18.91
N TYR A 260 8.61 -15.40 17.71
CA TYR A 260 8.49 -13.97 17.41
C TYR A 260 7.03 -13.53 17.47
N PHE A 261 6.74 -12.58 18.35
CA PHE A 261 5.40 -12.07 18.61
C PHE A 261 5.22 -10.65 18.12
N ALA A 262 3.99 -10.33 17.72
CA ALA A 262 3.57 -8.98 17.41
C ALA A 262 2.09 -8.79 17.74
N VAL A 263 1.65 -7.53 17.78
CA VAL A 263 0.22 -7.21 17.75
C VAL A 263 -0.12 -6.87 16.31
N LEU A 264 -0.83 -7.79 15.66
CA LEU A 264 -1.41 -7.57 14.35
C LEU A 264 -2.60 -6.66 14.51
N LEU A 265 -2.59 -5.52 13.81
CA LEU A 265 -3.79 -4.75 13.62
C LEU A 265 -4.61 -5.50 12.59
N GLN A 266 -5.67 -6.16 13.06
CA GLN A 266 -6.65 -6.69 12.15
C GLN A 266 -7.22 -5.46 11.45
N ASN A 267 -7.13 -5.45 10.12
CA ASN A 267 -7.99 -4.61 9.32
C ASN A 267 -9.41 -5.06 9.67
N SER A 268 -9.98 -4.53 10.74
CA SER A 268 -11.41 -4.47 10.86
C SER A 268 -11.82 -3.81 9.55
N SER A 269 -12.55 -4.56 8.74
CA SER A 269 -13.76 -4.02 8.17
C SER A 269 -14.54 -3.35 9.31
N GLU A 270 -14.10 -2.18 9.76
CA GLU A 270 -15.04 -1.10 9.79
C GLU A 270 -15.54 -1.10 8.36
N ASP A 271 -16.70 -1.71 8.17
CA ASP A 271 -17.59 -1.32 7.10
C ASP A 271 -17.47 0.19 7.06
N ILE A 272 -16.84 0.66 5.99
CA ILE A 272 -16.82 2.06 5.61
C ILE A 272 -18.20 2.54 5.96
N ASN A 273 -18.33 3.55 6.83
CA ASN A 273 -19.62 4.10 7.22
C ASN A 273 -20.49 4.15 5.96
N GLU A 274 -21.39 3.17 5.76
CA GLU A 274 -21.97 2.90 4.41
C GLU A 274 -22.65 4.18 3.88
N ASN A 275 -23.07 4.99 4.86
CA ASN A 275 -23.55 6.34 4.81
C ASN A 275 -22.70 7.35 4.00
N LEU A 276 -21.39 7.14 3.78
CA LEU A 276 -20.53 8.05 2.99
C LEU A 276 -20.13 7.47 1.63
N LEU A 277 -19.91 6.16 1.52
CA LEU A 277 -19.46 5.56 0.25
C LEU A 277 -20.62 5.35 -0.73
N ALA A 278 -21.79 4.93 -0.22
CA ALA A 278 -22.98 4.79 -1.03
C ALA A 278 -23.34 6.10 -1.77
N PRO A 279 -23.47 7.27 -1.10
CA PRO A 279 -23.77 8.51 -1.82
C PRO A 279 -22.67 8.92 -2.80
N LEU A 280 -21.39 8.66 -2.50
CA LEU A 280 -20.29 9.01 -3.41
C LEU A 280 -20.32 8.16 -4.70
N THR A 281 -20.62 6.87 -4.57
CA THR A 281 -20.81 5.96 -5.72
C THR A 281 -22.03 6.39 -6.54
N TYR A 282 -23.16 6.71 -5.91
CA TYR A 282 -24.36 7.21 -6.60
C TYR A 282 -24.08 8.52 -7.36
N ILE A 283 -23.45 9.49 -6.72
CA ILE A 283 -23.09 10.77 -7.36
C ILE A 283 -22.16 10.52 -8.55
N THR A 284 -21.18 9.62 -8.39
CA THR A 284 -20.21 9.32 -9.46
C THR A 284 -20.89 8.61 -10.63
N ILE A 285 -21.76 7.63 -10.41
CA ILE A 285 -22.48 6.93 -11.49
C ILE A 285 -23.36 7.89 -12.28
N ILE A 286 -24.13 8.75 -11.58
CA ILE A 286 -25.01 9.74 -12.22
C ILE A 286 -24.17 10.76 -13.00
N GLY A 287 -23.13 11.31 -12.37
CA GLY A 287 -22.24 12.29 -12.98
C GLY A 287 -21.52 11.74 -14.22
N CYS A 288 -20.99 10.51 -14.13
CA CYS A 288 -20.32 9.84 -15.24
C CYS A 288 -21.29 9.58 -16.40
N SER A 289 -22.52 9.16 -16.11
CA SER A 289 -23.55 8.88 -17.12
C SER A 289 -23.92 10.13 -17.91
N ILE A 290 -24.19 11.23 -17.21
CA ILE A 290 -24.52 12.52 -17.84
C ILE A 290 -23.32 13.03 -18.67
N SER A 291 -22.11 12.96 -18.11
CA SER A 291 -20.89 13.38 -18.80
C SER A 291 -20.60 12.56 -20.05
N ALA A 292 -20.76 11.23 -19.98
CA ALA A 292 -20.56 10.34 -21.12
C ALA A 292 -21.56 10.66 -22.25
N ALA A 293 -22.83 10.84 -21.92
CA ALA A 293 -23.88 11.20 -22.89
C ALA A 293 -23.61 12.57 -23.52
N ALA A 294 -23.26 13.58 -22.72
CA ALA A 294 -22.93 14.91 -23.20
C ALA A 294 -21.71 14.89 -24.13
N SER A 295 -20.64 14.20 -23.72
CA SER A 295 -19.41 14.07 -24.50
C SER A 295 -19.67 13.38 -25.85
N LEU A 296 -20.43 12.29 -25.84
CA LEU A 296 -20.82 11.58 -27.07
C LEU A 296 -21.63 12.48 -28.00
N LEU A 297 -22.62 13.19 -27.48
CA LEU A 297 -23.44 14.12 -28.26
C LEU A 297 -22.58 15.23 -28.89
N THR A 298 -21.67 15.85 -28.13
CA THR A 298 -20.77 16.88 -28.66
C THR A 298 -19.86 16.34 -29.76
N ILE A 299 -19.28 15.16 -29.57
CA ILE A 299 -18.45 14.50 -30.59
C ILE A 299 -19.25 14.23 -31.86
N LEU A 300 -20.48 13.69 -31.74
CA LEU A 300 -21.36 13.45 -32.88
C LEU A 300 -21.72 14.74 -33.61
N LEU A 301 -22.09 15.79 -32.88
CA LEU A 301 -22.37 17.11 -33.46
C LEU A 301 -21.15 17.64 -34.24
N TYR A 302 -19.95 17.55 -33.66
CA TYR A 302 -18.72 17.95 -34.33
C TYR A 302 -18.45 17.14 -35.62
N LEU A 303 -18.71 15.83 -35.60
CA LEU A 303 -18.55 14.97 -36.78
C LEU A 303 -19.57 15.29 -37.88
N VAL A 304 -20.81 15.65 -37.52
CA VAL A 304 -21.85 16.08 -38.48
C VAL A 304 -21.56 17.48 -39.03
N SER A 305 -21.03 18.38 -38.20
CA SER A 305 -20.65 19.75 -38.57
C SER A 305 -19.35 19.84 -39.40
N ARG A 306 -18.79 18.71 -39.87
CA ARG A 306 -17.54 18.57 -40.66
C ARG A 306 -17.35 19.54 -41.84
N LYS A 307 -18.36 20.32 -42.22
CA LYS A 307 -18.30 21.41 -43.19
C LYS A 307 -17.64 22.70 -42.66
N LYS A 308 -17.49 22.90 -41.35
CA LYS A 308 -16.82 24.08 -40.77
C LYS A 308 -15.37 23.73 -40.37
N LYS A 309 -14.39 24.53 -40.81
CA LYS A 309 -12.96 24.32 -40.53
C LYS A 309 -12.70 24.64 -39.05
N GLY A 310 -12.74 23.61 -38.20
CA GLY A 310 -12.56 23.79 -36.75
C GLY A 310 -11.18 24.34 -36.37
N ASP A 311 -11.19 25.31 -35.44
CA ASP A 311 -9.98 25.90 -34.86
C ASP A 311 -9.18 24.88 -34.05
N ASN A 312 -7.91 25.21 -33.79
CA ASN A 312 -7.01 24.33 -33.03
C ASN A 312 -7.54 24.05 -31.61
N THR A 313 -8.17 25.04 -30.97
CA THR A 313 -8.82 24.92 -29.66
C THR A 313 -9.94 23.88 -29.70
N THR A 314 -10.83 23.94 -30.68
CA THR A 314 -11.91 22.95 -30.86
C THR A 314 -11.35 21.54 -31.05
N LYS A 315 -10.29 21.38 -31.85
CA LYS A 315 -9.66 20.06 -32.05
C LYS A 315 -9.06 19.50 -30.77
N ILE A 316 -8.45 20.34 -29.92
CA ILE A 316 -7.90 19.92 -28.62
C ILE A 316 -9.04 19.47 -27.70
N HIS A 317 -10.11 20.26 -27.58
CA HIS A 317 -11.28 19.90 -26.79
C HIS A 317 -11.96 18.61 -27.27
N MET A 318 -12.04 18.36 -28.58
CA MET A 318 -12.60 17.11 -29.10
C MET A 318 -11.77 15.88 -28.72
N ASN A 319 -10.43 16.00 -28.67
CA ASN A 319 -9.59 14.90 -28.21
C ASN A 319 -9.76 14.66 -26.70
N LEU A 320 -9.84 15.73 -25.91
CA LEU A 320 -10.11 15.64 -24.47
C LEU A 320 -11.49 15.00 -24.20
N LEU A 321 -12.55 15.43 -24.89
CA LEU A 321 -13.88 14.81 -24.83
C LEU A 321 -13.86 13.33 -25.23
N GLY A 322 -13.03 12.95 -26.21
CA GLY A 322 -12.81 11.56 -26.57
C GLY A 322 -12.21 10.75 -25.41
N GLY A 323 -11.17 11.27 -24.76
CA GLY A 323 -10.58 10.65 -23.57
C GLY A 323 -11.57 10.53 -22.41
N LEU A 324 -12.35 11.59 -22.16
CA LEU A 324 -13.40 11.62 -21.14
C LEU A 324 -14.51 10.60 -21.43
N PHE A 325 -14.94 10.48 -22.69
CA PHE A 325 -15.95 9.49 -23.08
C PHE A 325 -15.47 8.07 -22.79
N PHE A 326 -14.22 7.74 -23.14
CA PHE A 326 -13.65 6.43 -22.82
C PHE A 326 -13.52 6.22 -21.31
N LEU A 327 -13.01 7.20 -20.56
CA LEU A 327 -12.87 7.10 -19.11
C LEU A 327 -14.21 6.84 -18.42
N ASN A 328 -15.23 7.67 -18.70
CA ASN A 328 -16.57 7.51 -18.12
C ASN A 328 -17.24 6.22 -18.60
N GLY A 329 -17.06 5.84 -19.87
CA GLY A 329 -17.61 4.61 -20.44
C GLY A 329 -17.03 3.35 -19.79
N PHE A 330 -15.70 3.24 -19.68
CA PHE A 330 -15.06 2.10 -19.02
C PHE A 330 -15.34 2.08 -17.50
N PHE A 331 -15.51 3.25 -16.87
CA PHE A 331 -15.94 3.32 -15.47
C PHE A 331 -17.36 2.75 -15.29
N LEU A 332 -18.32 3.15 -16.11
CA LEU A 332 -19.70 2.63 -16.05
C LEU A 332 -19.79 1.15 -16.43
N LEU A 333 -18.94 0.67 -17.33
CA LEU A 333 -18.87 -0.74 -17.70
C LEU A 333 -18.17 -1.61 -16.65
N SER A 334 -17.43 -1.01 -15.71
CA SER A 334 -16.64 -1.77 -14.73
C SER A 334 -17.47 -2.69 -13.83
N GLU A 335 -18.65 -2.22 -13.40
CA GLU A 335 -19.57 -2.97 -12.53
C GLU A 335 -20.31 -4.08 -13.31
N PRO A 336 -20.89 -3.84 -14.50
CA PRO A 336 -21.42 -4.93 -15.32
C PRO A 336 -20.36 -5.97 -15.70
N LEU A 337 -19.14 -5.55 -16.07
CA LEU A 337 -18.06 -6.46 -16.46
C LEU A 337 -17.55 -7.30 -15.28
N ALA A 338 -17.66 -6.78 -14.05
CA ALA A 338 -17.41 -7.52 -12.82
C ALA A 338 -18.32 -8.75 -12.70
N SER A 339 -19.62 -8.56 -12.97
CA SER A 339 -20.66 -9.56 -12.73
C SER A 339 -20.52 -10.82 -13.58
N PHE A 340 -19.82 -10.72 -14.72
CA PHE A 340 -19.60 -11.85 -15.63
C PHE A 340 -18.54 -12.85 -15.13
N ASN A 341 -17.85 -12.58 -14.00
CA ASN A 341 -16.82 -13.45 -13.40
C ASN A 341 -15.67 -13.86 -14.35
N LEU A 342 -15.48 -13.12 -15.44
CA LEU A 342 -14.40 -13.35 -16.41
C LEU A 342 -13.20 -12.47 -16.06
N MET A 343 -12.17 -13.09 -15.46
CA MET A 343 -10.94 -12.42 -14.99
C MET A 343 -10.26 -11.55 -16.07
N TRP A 344 -10.29 -12.00 -17.33
CA TRP A 344 -9.67 -11.28 -18.45
C TRP A 344 -10.42 -9.99 -18.83
N LEU A 345 -11.74 -9.95 -18.69
CA LEU A 345 -12.54 -8.75 -18.96
C LEU A 345 -12.28 -7.66 -17.91
N CYS A 346 -12.28 -8.03 -16.64
CA CYS A 346 -11.94 -7.14 -15.52
C CYS A 346 -10.54 -6.53 -15.71
N ARG A 347 -9.53 -7.37 -15.97
CA ARG A 347 -8.16 -6.92 -16.22
C ARG A 347 -8.09 -5.95 -17.40
N THR A 348 -8.77 -6.28 -18.49
CA THR A 348 -8.78 -5.44 -19.70
C THR A 348 -9.46 -4.09 -19.43
N ALA A 349 -10.60 -4.09 -18.73
CA ALA A 349 -11.30 -2.86 -18.34
C ALA A 349 -10.45 -1.97 -17.43
N ALA A 350 -9.74 -2.54 -16.45
CA ALA A 350 -8.85 -1.79 -15.57
C ALA A 350 -7.68 -1.12 -16.33
N VAL A 351 -7.11 -1.83 -17.31
CA VAL A 351 -6.06 -1.27 -18.20
C VAL A 351 -6.60 -0.11 -19.02
N PHE A 352 -7.77 -0.26 -19.64
CA PHE A 352 -8.38 0.80 -20.44
C PHE A 352 -8.79 2.00 -19.60
N LEU A 353 -9.26 1.79 -18.37
CA LEU A 353 -9.59 2.85 -17.44
C LEU A 353 -8.34 3.66 -17.05
N HIS A 354 -7.24 2.98 -16.70
CA HIS A 354 -5.96 3.64 -16.41
C HIS A 354 -5.42 4.39 -17.62
N TYR A 355 -5.43 3.78 -18.81
CA TYR A 355 -5.01 4.46 -20.05
C TYR A 355 -5.85 5.72 -20.33
N SER A 356 -7.18 5.61 -20.23
CA SER A 356 -8.10 6.73 -20.48
C SER A 356 -7.90 7.86 -19.47
N LEU A 357 -7.62 7.53 -18.21
CA LEU A 357 -7.28 8.48 -17.15
C LEU A 357 -6.03 9.29 -17.50
N LEU A 358 -4.94 8.61 -17.87
CA LEU A 358 -3.68 9.26 -18.27
C LEU A 358 -3.86 10.11 -19.53
N CYS A 359 -4.66 9.65 -20.50
CA CYS A 359 -5.05 10.45 -21.66
C CYS A 359 -5.78 11.74 -21.26
N CYS A 360 -6.70 11.69 -20.29
CA CYS A 360 -7.37 12.90 -19.80
C CYS A 360 -6.35 13.87 -19.17
N PHE A 361 -5.42 13.37 -18.36
CA PHE A 361 -4.35 14.20 -17.77
C PHE A 361 -3.46 14.88 -18.83
N THR A 362 -2.98 14.12 -19.82
CA THR A 362 -2.13 14.68 -20.87
C THR A 362 -2.88 15.68 -21.73
N TRP A 363 -4.15 15.43 -22.07
CA TRP A 363 -4.97 16.36 -22.83
C TRP A 363 -5.34 17.62 -22.05
N MET A 364 -5.62 17.53 -20.76
CA MET A 364 -5.80 18.72 -19.90
C MET A 364 -4.51 19.55 -19.78
N ALA A 365 -3.34 18.89 -19.68
CA ALA A 365 -2.06 19.59 -19.69
C ALA A 365 -1.78 20.28 -21.04
N ILE A 366 -2.12 19.62 -22.15
CA ILE A 366 -2.02 20.18 -23.50
C ILE A 366 -2.97 21.39 -23.67
N GLU A 367 -4.18 21.30 -23.13
CA GLU A 367 -5.12 22.41 -23.11
C GLU A 367 -4.56 23.60 -22.31
N GLY A 368 -4.03 23.36 -21.11
CA GLY A 368 -3.36 24.39 -20.31
C GLY A 368 -2.16 25.02 -21.03
N PHE A 369 -1.34 24.21 -21.71
CA PHE A 369 -0.25 24.70 -22.55
C PHE A 369 -0.75 25.53 -23.74
N HIS A 370 -1.86 25.11 -24.37
CA HIS A 370 -2.46 25.87 -25.46
C HIS A 370 -3.01 27.22 -24.99
N LEU A 371 -3.68 27.27 -23.84
CA LEU A 371 -4.13 28.52 -23.20
C LEU A 371 -2.95 29.43 -22.84
N TYR A 372 -1.85 28.88 -22.33
CA TYR A 372 -0.61 29.62 -22.07
C TYR A 372 -0.09 30.28 -23.34
N LEU A 373 -0.06 29.56 -24.48
CA LEU A 373 0.35 30.13 -25.76
C LEU A 373 -0.58 31.24 -26.23
N LEU A 374 -1.90 31.09 -26.07
CA LEU A 374 -2.89 32.10 -26.48
C LEU A 374 -2.81 33.38 -25.64
N LEU A 375 -2.60 33.27 -24.33
CA LEU A 375 -2.63 34.42 -23.40
C LEU A 375 -1.30 35.16 -23.29
N ILE A 376 -0.18 34.43 -23.20
CA ILE A 376 1.12 35.02 -22.85
C ILE A 376 1.99 35.20 -24.08
N LYS A 377 1.93 34.29 -25.05
CA LYS A 377 2.74 34.32 -26.28
C LYS A 377 1.94 34.88 -27.46
N VAL A 378 1.49 36.13 -27.32
CA VAL A 378 0.67 36.85 -28.31
C VAL A 378 1.38 37.04 -29.67
N TYR A 379 2.71 36.86 -29.75
CA TYR A 379 3.48 37.01 -31.00
C TYR A 379 3.76 35.67 -31.72
N ASN A 380 2.97 35.40 -32.76
CA ASN A 380 3.21 34.57 -33.94
C ASN A 380 4.07 33.29 -33.80
N VAL A 381 3.73 32.41 -32.84
CA VAL A 381 4.32 31.06 -32.76
C VAL A 381 3.63 30.12 -33.75
N TYR A 382 4.07 30.12 -35.00
CA TYR A 382 3.60 29.16 -36.01
C TYR A 382 4.35 27.83 -35.89
N ILE A 383 3.67 26.80 -35.36
CA ILE A 383 4.22 25.44 -35.29
C ILE A 383 3.64 24.60 -36.43
N ARG A 384 4.49 24.18 -37.37
CA ARG A 384 4.09 23.29 -38.46
C ARG A 384 3.58 21.95 -37.90
N ARG A 385 2.40 21.51 -38.35
CA ARG A 385 1.67 20.31 -37.89
C ARG A 385 1.43 20.28 -36.36
N TYR A 386 1.14 21.43 -35.76
CA TYR A 386 0.88 21.59 -34.32
C TYR A 386 -0.01 20.49 -33.71
N ILE A 387 -1.24 20.32 -34.22
CA ILE A 387 -2.20 19.34 -33.71
C ILE A 387 -1.68 17.90 -33.79
N HIS A 388 -0.95 17.55 -34.85
CA HIS A 388 -0.44 16.18 -35.00
C HIS A 388 0.62 15.85 -33.93
N LYS A 389 1.49 16.81 -33.59
CA LYS A 389 2.46 16.66 -32.50
C LYS A 389 1.76 16.52 -31.15
N LEU A 390 0.72 17.32 -30.92
CA LEU A 390 -0.09 17.22 -29.69
C LEU A 390 -0.81 15.88 -29.60
N CYS A 391 -1.37 15.37 -30.69
CA CYS A 391 -1.99 14.05 -30.70
C CYS A 391 -0.99 12.92 -30.40
N MET A 392 0.21 12.97 -30.98
CA MET A 392 1.28 12.01 -30.67
C MET A 392 1.65 12.04 -29.19
N LEU A 393 1.74 13.23 -28.58
CA LEU A 393 2.04 13.37 -27.16
C LEU A 393 0.87 12.93 -26.27
N GLY A 394 -0.35 13.39 -26.57
CA GLY A 394 -1.55 13.20 -25.78
C GLY A 394 -1.98 11.74 -25.70
N TRP A 395 -1.88 10.98 -26.80
CA TRP A 395 -2.23 9.56 -26.85
C TRP A 395 -1.03 8.64 -26.69
N GLY A 396 0.14 9.02 -27.21
CA GLY A 396 1.33 8.17 -27.21
C GLY A 396 2.00 8.05 -25.84
N LEU A 397 2.14 9.16 -25.10
CA LEU A 397 2.78 9.12 -23.77
C LEU A 397 2.01 8.22 -22.78
N PRO A 398 0.67 8.32 -22.65
CA PRO A 398 -0.11 7.38 -21.84
C PRO A 398 0.04 5.92 -22.27
N ALA A 399 0.09 5.66 -23.58
CA ALA A 399 0.21 4.30 -24.11
C ALA A 399 1.54 3.66 -23.69
N ILE A 400 2.65 4.40 -23.82
CA ILE A 400 3.98 3.92 -23.43
C ILE A 400 4.01 3.60 -21.93
N ILE A 401 3.44 4.46 -21.09
CA ILE A 401 3.40 4.25 -19.62
C ILE A 401 2.63 2.97 -19.28
N VAL A 402 1.41 2.81 -19.81
CA VAL A 402 0.56 1.64 -19.49
C VAL A 402 1.17 0.34 -20.04
N ILE A 403 1.73 0.35 -21.24
CA ILE A 403 2.43 -0.81 -21.81
C ILE A 403 3.64 -1.17 -20.95
N GLY A 404 4.41 -0.18 -20.50
CA GLY A 404 5.55 -0.41 -19.59
C GLY A 404 5.14 -1.07 -18.27
N ILE A 405 4.04 -0.60 -17.66
CA ILE A 405 3.51 -1.20 -16.42
C ILE A 405 3.02 -2.62 -16.68
N LEU A 406 2.32 -2.87 -17.79
CA LEU A 406 1.83 -4.19 -18.16
C LEU A 406 2.96 -5.21 -18.35
N ILE A 407 4.08 -4.79 -18.93
CA ILE A 407 5.27 -5.64 -19.12
C ILE A 407 5.97 -5.88 -17.77
N ALA A 408 6.14 -4.83 -16.96
CA ALA A 408 6.89 -4.92 -15.71
C ALA A 408 6.15 -5.72 -14.62
N LYS A 409 4.83 -5.51 -14.46
CA LYS A 409 4.03 -6.15 -13.42
C LYS A 409 2.59 -6.37 -13.89
N LYS A 410 2.35 -7.46 -14.60
CA LYS A 410 1.02 -7.86 -15.09
C LYS A 410 -0.01 -8.06 -13.96
N GLU A 411 0.44 -8.41 -12.76
CA GLU A 411 -0.40 -8.70 -11.59
C GLU A 411 -1.03 -7.46 -10.96
N VAL A 412 -0.56 -6.25 -11.30
CA VAL A 412 -1.12 -4.99 -10.79
C VAL A 412 -2.53 -4.73 -11.36
N TYR A 413 -2.86 -5.33 -12.51
CA TYR A 413 -4.19 -5.26 -13.10
C TYR A 413 -4.94 -6.58 -12.83
N GLY A 414 -5.99 -6.53 -12.02
CA GLY A 414 -6.78 -7.71 -11.65
C GLY A 414 -7.84 -7.36 -10.60
N PHE A 415 -8.59 -8.36 -10.15
CA PHE A 415 -9.64 -8.19 -9.14
C PHE A 415 -9.05 -7.59 -7.86
N HIS A 416 -9.40 -6.34 -7.56
CA HIS A 416 -8.99 -5.69 -6.33
C HIS A 416 -10.22 -5.45 -5.48
N GLN A 417 -10.30 -6.15 -4.35
CA GLN A 417 -11.20 -5.74 -3.29
C GLN A 417 -10.69 -4.41 -2.73
N ILE A 418 -11.55 -3.41 -2.70
CA ILE A 418 -11.24 -2.11 -2.09
C ILE A 418 -11.08 -2.35 -0.58
N LYS A 419 -9.85 -2.65 -0.14
CA LYS A 419 -9.52 -2.78 1.28
C LYS A 419 -9.37 -1.38 1.87
N THR A 420 -10.37 -0.95 2.63
CA THR A 420 -10.46 0.38 3.26
C THR A 420 -9.83 0.43 4.64
N SER A 421 -8.57 0.01 4.74
CA SER A 421 -7.80 0.15 5.97
C SER A 421 -6.33 0.43 5.62
N GLY A 422 -5.85 1.62 6.01
CA GLY A 422 -4.54 2.17 5.64
C GLY A 422 -4.60 3.23 4.53
N HIS A 423 -3.45 3.80 4.15
CA HIS A 423 -3.20 4.93 3.21
C HIS A 423 -3.92 4.92 1.84
N ASN A 424 -4.78 3.94 1.58
CA ASN A 424 -5.52 3.69 0.36
C ASN A 424 -6.87 4.43 0.34
N TYR A 425 -7.43 4.82 1.50
CA TYR A 425 -8.68 5.61 1.57
C TYR A 425 -8.56 6.96 0.84
N THR A 426 -7.46 7.67 1.09
CA THR A 426 -7.20 8.96 0.43
C THR A 426 -7.05 8.80 -1.07
N ALA A 427 -6.32 7.78 -1.53
CA ALA A 427 -6.13 7.51 -2.95
C ALA A 427 -7.47 7.20 -3.66
N THR A 428 -8.30 6.34 -3.09
CA THR A 428 -9.63 6.02 -3.64
C THR A 428 -10.53 7.25 -3.69
N MET A 429 -10.58 8.05 -2.62
CA MET A 429 -11.33 9.32 -2.59
C MET A 429 -10.83 10.31 -3.66
N TYR A 430 -9.51 10.42 -3.87
CA TYR A 430 -8.95 11.25 -4.93
C TYR A 430 -9.32 10.76 -6.32
N ILE A 431 -9.41 9.45 -6.56
CA ILE A 431 -9.88 8.91 -7.85
C ILE A 431 -11.34 9.33 -8.09
N PHE A 432 -12.23 9.13 -7.11
CA PHE A 432 -13.65 9.52 -7.25
C PHE A 432 -13.79 11.02 -7.47
N LEU A 433 -13.11 11.84 -6.66
CA LEU A 433 -13.12 13.29 -6.80
C LEU A 433 -12.57 13.74 -8.15
N PHE A 434 -11.47 13.13 -8.60
CA PHE A 434 -10.90 13.39 -9.91
C PHE A 434 -11.87 13.05 -11.02
N THR A 435 -12.52 11.89 -10.97
CA THR A 435 -13.55 11.50 -11.96
C THR A 435 -14.68 12.53 -11.99
N ILE A 436 -15.20 12.96 -10.84
CA ILE A 436 -16.24 13.98 -10.75
C ILE A 436 -15.78 15.32 -11.39
N ILE A 437 -14.57 15.78 -11.06
CA ILE A 437 -14.02 17.03 -11.61
C ILE A 437 -13.88 16.93 -13.14
N ASN A 438 -13.43 15.80 -13.66
CA ASN A 438 -13.32 15.56 -15.10
C ASN A 438 -14.69 15.51 -15.80
N SER A 439 -15.69 14.89 -15.16
CA SER A 439 -17.07 14.88 -15.67
C SER A 439 -17.65 16.30 -15.75
N LEU A 440 -17.41 17.13 -14.74
CA LEU A 440 -17.79 18.55 -14.76
C LEU A 440 -17.07 19.30 -15.88
N HIS A 441 -15.77 19.05 -16.07
CA HIS A 441 -15.00 19.68 -17.14
C HIS A 441 -15.58 19.35 -18.53
N GLY A 442 -15.90 18.08 -18.81
CA GLY A 442 -16.56 17.67 -20.05
C GLY A 442 -17.90 18.38 -20.28
N PHE A 443 -18.70 18.55 -19.24
CA PHE A 443 -19.96 19.30 -19.30
C PHE A 443 -19.74 20.77 -19.68
N PHE A 444 -18.75 21.46 -19.10
CA PHE A 444 -18.43 22.84 -19.46
C PHE A 444 -17.94 22.98 -20.90
N ILE A 445 -17.13 22.03 -21.40
CA ILE A 445 -16.70 22.01 -22.80
C ILE A 445 -17.90 21.83 -23.74
N CYS A 446 -18.85 20.96 -23.39
CA CYS A 446 -20.09 20.80 -24.15
C CYS A 446 -20.89 22.11 -24.22
N LEU A 447 -21.08 22.79 -23.09
CA LEU A 447 -21.76 24.09 -23.05
C LEU A 447 -21.02 25.15 -23.87
N TRP A 448 -19.70 25.21 -23.77
CA TRP A 448 -18.85 26.11 -24.56
C TRP A 448 -19.00 25.84 -26.06
N TYR A 449 -18.98 24.58 -26.48
CA TYR A 449 -19.18 24.19 -27.88
C TYR A 449 -20.56 24.61 -28.39
N CYS A 450 -21.62 24.34 -27.61
CA CYS A 450 -22.99 24.70 -27.95
C CYS A 450 -23.19 26.22 -28.04
N THR A 451 -22.59 27.00 -27.13
CA THR A 451 -22.70 28.47 -27.14
C THR A 451 -21.98 29.10 -28.33
N ILE A 452 -20.77 28.63 -28.67
CA ILE A 452 -20.07 29.08 -29.87
C ILE A 452 -20.87 28.76 -31.12
N HIS A 453 -21.39 27.54 -31.24
CA HIS A 453 -22.09 27.14 -32.46
C HIS A 453 -23.45 27.83 -32.60
N ARG A 454 -24.19 28.08 -31.50
CA ARG A 454 -25.39 28.94 -31.50
C ARG A 454 -25.08 30.36 -31.97
N LYS A 455 -23.94 30.93 -31.55
CA LYS A 455 -23.53 32.28 -31.94
C LYS A 455 -23.20 32.37 -33.44
N VAL A 456 -22.61 31.32 -34.02
CA VAL A 456 -22.35 31.25 -35.46
C VAL A 456 -23.65 31.14 -36.26
N ASP A 457 -24.60 30.32 -35.83
CA ASP A 457 -25.86 30.13 -36.56
C ASP A 457 -26.80 31.36 -36.41
N GLY A 458 -26.71 32.12 -35.31
CA GLY A 458 -27.39 33.41 -35.14
C GLY A 458 -26.70 34.61 -35.82
N GLY A 459 -25.42 34.51 -36.16
CA GLY A 459 -24.70 35.51 -36.96
C GLY A 459 -25.07 35.43 -38.44
N PHE A 460 -25.29 34.22 -38.96
CA PHE A 460 -25.66 33.99 -40.36
C PHE A 460 -27.04 34.57 -40.71
N THR A 461 -27.98 34.61 -39.75
CA THR A 461 -29.30 35.24 -39.91
C THR A 461 -29.27 36.77 -39.84
N SER A 462 -28.26 37.37 -39.20
CA SER A 462 -28.14 38.83 -39.12
C SER A 462 -27.41 39.44 -40.33
N GLU A 463 -26.42 38.75 -40.91
CA GLU A 463 -25.73 39.23 -42.12
C GLU A 463 -26.58 39.09 -43.39
N THR A 464 -27.41 38.05 -43.50
CA THR A 464 -28.32 37.89 -44.65
C THR A 464 -29.43 38.96 -44.70
N LEU A 465 -29.76 39.59 -43.56
CA LEU A 465 -30.70 40.71 -43.51
C LEU A 465 -30.08 42.07 -43.85
N GLN A 466 -28.74 42.19 -43.84
CA GLN A 466 -28.03 43.42 -44.24
C GLN A 466 -27.60 43.44 -45.71
N THR A 467 -27.50 42.29 -46.38
CA THR A 467 -27.20 42.23 -47.83
C THR A 467 -28.44 42.34 -48.73
N THR A 468 -29.63 42.60 -48.15
CA THR A 468 -30.90 42.74 -48.89
C THR A 468 -31.55 44.10 -48.65
N LYS A 469 -30.76 45.17 -48.57
CA LYS A 469 -31.25 46.56 -48.56
C LYS A 469 -30.42 47.46 -49.45
#